data_AF-A0A392RXB1-F1
#
_entry.id   AF-A0A392RXB1-F1
#
_cell.length_a   1.000
_cell.length_b   1.000
_cell.length_c   1.000
_cell.angle_alpha   90.00
_cell.angle_beta   90.00
_cell.angle_gamma   90.00
#
_symmetry.space_group_name_H-M   'P 1'
#
loop_
_entity.id
_entity.type
_entity.pdbx_description
1 polymer ?
#
loop_
_entity_poly.entity_id
_entity_poly.type
_entity_poly.pdbx_seq_one_letter_code
_entity_poly.pdbx_strand_id
1 'polypeptide(L)'
;EKPPTMDIYDGSTDPVDHIENIEAVLEYRNARESIKCKLFPTTLRKGVMAWYMSLPPVSIDSWPELCRLFTAHFTASHRHPKTEAALEAIVQRKGEPLRAYLERFNKAAVEVKTDDRM
;
A
#
# COMPACT_ATOMS: atom_id res chain seq x y z
N GLU A 1 2.74 -22.07 11.56
CA GLU A 1 2.03 -21.74 10.30
C GLU A 1 3.04 -21.33 9.23
N LYS A 2 2.65 -21.41 7.95
CA LYS A 2 3.50 -20.88 6.86
C LYS A 2 3.43 -19.35 6.94
N PRO A 3 4.58 -18.64 7.00
CA PRO A 3 4.55 -17.19 7.04
C PRO A 3 3.87 -16.64 5.77
N PRO A 4 3.16 -15.50 5.86
CA PRO A 4 2.64 -14.82 4.68
C PRO A 4 3.77 -14.53 3.67
N THR A 5 3.42 -14.57 2.39
CA THR A 5 4.34 -14.26 1.30
C THR A 5 4.49 -12.75 1.18
N MET A 6 5.70 -12.30 0.87
CA MET A 6 5.90 -10.91 0.47
C MET A 6 5.27 -10.72 -0.91
N ASP A 7 4.34 -9.78 -1.01
CA ASP A 7 3.67 -9.49 -2.27
C ASP A 7 4.62 -8.79 -3.26
N ILE A 8 4.24 -8.82 -4.52
CA ILE A 8 5.02 -8.21 -5.60
C ILE A 8 4.45 -6.83 -5.92
N TYR A 9 5.32 -5.83 -5.97
CA TYR A 9 4.97 -4.48 -6.36
C TYR A 9 5.44 -4.16 -7.78
N ASP A 10 4.50 -3.80 -8.64
CA ASP A 10 4.75 -3.44 -10.03
C ASP A 10 4.41 -1.99 -10.37
N GLY A 11 4.05 -1.18 -9.36
CA GLY A 11 3.72 0.23 -9.48
C GLY A 11 2.23 0.53 -9.59
N SER A 12 1.36 -0.48 -9.59
CA SER A 12 -0.09 -0.31 -9.80
C SER A 12 -0.93 -0.11 -8.53
N THR A 13 -0.38 -0.41 -7.36
CA THR A 13 -1.06 -0.29 -6.06
C THR A 13 -0.45 0.83 -5.21
N ASP A 14 -1.09 1.16 -4.10
CA ASP A 14 -0.56 2.13 -3.15
C ASP A 14 0.82 1.66 -2.62
N PRO A 15 1.87 2.50 -2.69
CA PRO A 15 3.18 2.13 -2.16
C PRO A 15 3.19 1.98 -0.63
N VAL A 16 2.28 2.64 0.09
CA VAL A 16 2.15 2.51 1.55
C VAL A 16 1.59 1.13 1.90
N ASP A 17 0.53 0.68 1.22
CA ASP A 17 -0.04 -0.66 1.41
C ASP A 17 1.04 -1.75 1.19
N HIS A 18 1.93 -1.55 0.21
CA HIS A 18 3.05 -2.46 -0.04
C HIS A 18 4.07 -2.48 1.10
N ILE A 19 4.44 -1.30 1.63
CA ILE A 19 5.35 -1.21 2.79
C ILE A 19 4.74 -1.94 3.99
N GLU A 20 3.47 -1.66 4.31
CA GLU A 20 2.77 -2.28 5.46
C GLU A 20 2.72 -3.81 5.34
N ASN A 21 2.48 -4.35 4.14
CA ASN A 21 2.54 -5.79 3.89
C ASN A 21 3.92 -6.39 4.19
N ILE A 22 4.98 -5.75 3.69
CA ILE A 22 6.35 -6.19 3.91
C ILE A 22 6.72 -6.09 5.40
N GLU A 23 6.30 -5.03 6.09
CA GLU A 23 6.53 -4.88 7.52
C GLU A 23 5.86 -5.99 8.32
N ALA A 24 4.57 -6.27 8.08
CA ALA A 24 3.85 -7.33 8.77
C ALA A 24 4.52 -8.71 8.57
N VAL A 25 4.94 -9.03 7.34
CA VAL A 25 5.62 -10.30 7.03
C VAL A 25 6.98 -10.40 7.72
N LEU A 26 7.76 -9.31 7.74
CA LEU A 26 9.12 -9.29 8.27
C LEU A 26 9.15 -9.16 9.79
N GLU A 27 8.15 -8.55 10.40
CA GLU A 27 7.92 -8.53 11.84
C GLU A 27 7.54 -9.91 12.36
N TYR A 28 6.64 -10.63 11.67
CA TYR A 28 6.36 -12.04 11.98
C TYR A 28 7.62 -12.91 11.98
N ARG A 29 8.60 -12.57 11.11
CA ARG A 29 9.89 -13.27 11.01
C ARG A 29 10.98 -12.68 11.93
N ASN A 30 10.64 -11.69 12.75
CA ASN A 30 11.55 -10.99 13.66
C ASN A 30 12.82 -10.46 12.94
N ALA A 31 12.65 -9.97 11.70
CA ALA A 31 13.73 -9.52 10.85
C ALA A 31 14.23 -8.13 11.26
N ARG A 32 15.57 -7.97 11.25
CA ARG A 32 16.22 -6.67 11.51
C ARG A 32 16.03 -5.73 10.32
N GLU A 33 16.12 -4.42 10.54
CA GLU A 33 15.99 -3.40 9.49
C GLU A 33 16.95 -3.62 8.31
N SER A 34 18.19 -4.02 8.58
CA SER A 34 19.17 -4.34 7.53
C SER A 34 18.76 -5.52 6.65
N ILE A 35 17.93 -6.44 7.18
CA ILE A 35 17.32 -7.52 6.41
C ILE A 35 16.12 -7.00 5.61
N LYS A 36 15.30 -6.10 6.18
CA LYS A 36 14.20 -5.44 5.45
C LYS A 36 14.71 -4.76 4.17
N CYS A 37 15.79 -3.95 4.27
CA CYS A 37 16.38 -3.29 3.10
C CYS A 37 16.92 -4.28 2.05
N LYS A 38 17.48 -5.42 2.47
CA LYS A 38 18.01 -6.44 1.53
C LYS A 38 16.91 -7.25 0.85
N LEU A 39 15.78 -7.44 1.52
CA LEU A 39 14.66 -8.22 0.99
C LEU A 39 13.74 -7.39 0.09
N PHE A 40 13.56 -6.10 0.38
CA PHE A 40 12.67 -5.23 -0.38
C PHE A 40 12.84 -5.29 -1.90
N PRO A 41 14.06 -5.27 -2.48
CA PRO A 41 14.23 -5.30 -3.93
C PRO A 41 13.70 -6.58 -4.57
N THR A 42 13.64 -7.68 -3.81
CA THR A 42 13.11 -8.97 -4.28
C THR A 42 11.60 -8.92 -4.56
N THR A 43 10.92 -7.92 -4.01
CA THR A 43 9.48 -7.68 -4.13
C THR A 43 9.13 -6.81 -5.34
N LEU A 44 10.12 -6.15 -5.95
CA LEU A 44 9.89 -5.17 -7.02
C LEU A 44 9.92 -5.84 -8.40
N ARG A 45 9.05 -5.37 -9.31
CA ARG A 45 9.03 -5.82 -10.71
C ARG A 45 8.91 -4.64 -11.68
N LYS A 46 9.17 -4.93 -12.96
CA LYS A 46 9.00 -4.00 -14.08
C LYS A 46 9.75 -2.67 -13.83
N GLY A 47 9.10 -1.54 -14.12
CA GLY A 47 9.66 -0.20 -13.96
C GLY A 47 10.09 0.14 -12.53
N VAL A 48 9.51 -0.53 -11.53
CA VAL A 48 9.88 -0.30 -10.12
C VAL A 48 11.29 -0.81 -9.83
N MET A 49 11.63 -1.99 -10.35
CA MET A 49 12.99 -2.52 -10.21
C MET A 49 14.00 -1.64 -10.94
N ALA A 50 13.63 -1.08 -12.10
CA ALA A 50 14.49 -0.14 -12.83
C ALA A 50 14.78 1.13 -12.03
N TRP A 51 13.77 1.68 -11.34
CA TRP A 51 13.97 2.78 -10.39
C TRP A 51 14.92 2.40 -9.25
N TYR A 52 14.71 1.25 -8.62
CA TYR A 52 15.57 0.84 -7.50
C TYR A 52 17.04 0.71 -7.94
N MET A 53 17.28 0.18 -9.14
CA MET A 53 18.62 0.03 -9.71
C MET A 53 19.24 1.35 -10.19
N SER A 54 18.45 2.42 -10.37
CA SER A 54 18.96 3.74 -10.75
C SER A 54 19.35 4.61 -9.56
N LEU A 55 19.07 4.17 -8.34
CA LEU A 55 19.47 4.88 -7.13
C LEU A 55 20.99 4.96 -7.02
N PRO A 56 21.55 6.10 -6.54
CA PRO A 56 22.98 6.21 -6.33
C PRO A 56 23.50 5.11 -5.39
N PRO A 57 24.71 4.59 -5.63
CA PRO A 57 25.31 3.65 -4.69
C PRO A 57 25.34 4.25 -3.28
N VAL A 58 25.01 3.42 -2.27
CA VAL A 58 25.04 3.81 -0.86
C VAL A 58 24.04 4.94 -0.50
N SER A 59 23.02 5.19 -1.34
CA SER A 59 21.99 6.21 -1.04
C SER A 59 20.94 5.79 -0.01
N ILE A 60 20.89 4.50 0.35
CA ILE A 60 19.95 3.95 1.33
C ILE A 60 20.78 3.43 2.51
N ASP A 61 20.65 4.08 3.66
CA ASP A 61 21.34 3.73 4.90
C ASP A 61 20.45 2.95 5.89
N SER A 62 19.14 3.02 5.71
CA SER A 62 18.16 2.56 6.68
C SER A 62 16.83 2.18 6.02
N TRP A 63 16.01 1.40 6.74
CA TRP A 63 14.68 1.03 6.28
C TRP A 63 13.74 2.24 6.13
N PRO A 64 13.67 3.18 7.11
CA PRO A 64 12.86 4.38 6.96
C PRO A 64 13.23 5.23 5.74
N GLU A 65 14.53 5.37 5.43
CA GLU A 65 14.98 6.14 4.27
C GLU A 65 14.56 5.47 2.95
N LEU A 66 14.64 4.14 2.87
CA LEU A 66 14.13 3.38 1.72
C LEU A 66 12.62 3.62 1.53
N CYS A 67 11.83 3.50 2.60
CA CYS A 67 10.38 3.72 2.56
C CYS A 67 10.04 5.14 2.10
N ARG A 68 10.78 6.14 2.59
CA ARG A 68 10.62 7.54 2.22
C ARG A 68 10.92 7.78 0.74
N LEU A 69 12.04 7.26 0.23
CA LEU A 69 12.41 7.39 -1.18
C LEU A 69 11.41 6.69 -2.10
N PHE A 70 10.94 5.50 -1.69
CA PHE A 70 9.97 4.72 -2.44
C PHE A 70 8.63 5.43 -2.58
N THR A 71 8.03 5.86 -1.46
CA THR A 71 6.74 6.59 -1.45
C THR A 71 6.83 7.93 -2.18
N ALA A 72 7.94 8.65 -2.05
CA ALA A 72 8.18 9.89 -2.78
C ALA A 72 8.30 9.67 -4.31
N HIS A 73 8.82 8.52 -4.75
CA HIS A 73 8.93 8.22 -6.18
C HIS A 73 7.59 7.78 -6.79
N PHE A 74 6.83 6.94 -6.07
CA PHE A 74 5.56 6.39 -6.54
C PHE A 74 4.35 7.19 -6.07
N THR A 75 4.48 8.51 -5.93
CA THR A 75 3.39 9.39 -5.45
C THR A 75 2.13 9.29 -6.30
N ALA A 76 2.27 9.11 -7.62
CA ALA A 76 1.13 8.95 -8.53
C ALA A 76 0.35 7.63 -8.33
N SER A 77 0.96 6.63 -7.70
CA SER A 77 0.34 5.34 -7.40
C SER A 77 -0.41 5.34 -6.06
N HIS A 78 -0.36 6.43 -5.28
CA HIS A 78 -1.13 6.51 -4.06
C HIS A 78 -2.63 6.40 -4.34
N ARG A 79 -3.30 5.64 -3.47
CA ARG A 79 -4.74 5.61 -3.44
C ARG A 79 -5.22 6.99 -3.01
N HIS A 80 -6.09 7.57 -3.82
CA HIS A 80 -6.76 8.79 -3.44
C HIS A 80 -7.71 8.45 -2.27
N PRO A 81 -7.66 9.19 -1.15
CA PRO A 81 -8.61 9.01 -0.08
C PRO A 81 -10.03 9.10 -0.66
N LYS A 82 -10.88 8.11 -0.36
CA LYS A 82 -12.30 8.29 -0.64
C LYS A 82 -12.80 9.35 0.34
N THR A 83 -13.56 10.30 -0.19
CA THR A 83 -14.14 11.39 0.61
C THR A 83 -15.50 10.97 1.15
N GLU A 84 -15.98 11.67 2.19
CA GLU A 84 -17.36 11.53 2.65
C GLU A 84 -18.35 11.76 1.51
N ALA A 85 -18.12 12.77 0.66
CA ALA A 85 -18.89 13.01 -0.56
C ALA A 85 -18.91 11.80 -1.52
N ALA A 86 -17.82 11.02 -1.58
CA ALA A 86 -17.80 9.79 -2.38
C ALA A 86 -18.67 8.68 -1.78
N LEU A 87 -18.89 8.65 -0.46
CA LEU A 87 -19.86 7.76 0.19
C LEU A 87 -21.28 8.24 -0.01
N GLU A 88 -21.54 9.53 0.12
CA GLU A 88 -22.87 10.12 -0.13
C GLU A 88 -23.37 9.84 -1.54
N ALA A 89 -22.46 9.80 -2.52
CA ALA A 89 -22.76 9.44 -3.89
C ALA A 89 -23.14 7.94 -4.08
N ILE A 90 -22.90 7.08 -3.09
CA ILE A 90 -23.27 5.66 -3.12
C ILE A 90 -24.72 5.54 -2.68
N VAL A 91 -25.63 5.54 -3.66
CA VAL A 91 -27.06 5.30 -3.44
C VAL A 91 -27.48 3.90 -3.90
N GLN A 92 -28.56 3.38 -3.32
CA GLN A 92 -29.20 2.16 -3.80
C GLN A 92 -29.85 2.42 -5.16
N ARG A 93 -29.49 1.60 -6.16
CA ARG A 93 -30.01 1.75 -7.52
C ARG A 93 -31.40 1.12 -7.62
N LYS A 94 -32.22 1.61 -8.56
CA LYS A 94 -33.54 1.02 -8.84
C LYS A 94 -33.38 -0.45 -9.26
N GLY A 95 -34.00 -1.36 -8.53
CA GLY A 95 -33.90 -2.81 -8.78
C GLY A 95 -32.67 -3.49 -8.19
N GLU A 96 -31.80 -2.77 -7.49
CA GLU A 96 -30.67 -3.36 -6.77
C GLU A 96 -31.12 -3.97 -5.43
N PRO A 97 -30.78 -5.24 -5.15
CA PRO A 97 -31.02 -5.83 -3.84
C PRO A 97 -30.27 -5.06 -2.74
N LEU A 98 -30.90 -4.89 -1.58
CA LEU A 98 -30.31 -4.16 -0.45
C LEU A 98 -28.91 -4.69 -0.06
N ARG A 99 -28.71 -6.01 -0.13
CA ARG A 99 -27.41 -6.64 0.16
C ARG A 99 -26.30 -6.15 -0.76
N ALA A 100 -26.56 -6.05 -2.06
CA ALA A 100 -25.57 -5.60 -3.03
C ALA A 100 -25.23 -4.11 -2.82
N TYR A 101 -26.22 -3.29 -2.46
CA TYR A 101 -25.99 -1.91 -2.05
C TYR A 101 -25.08 -1.83 -0.82
N LEU A 102 -25.40 -2.57 0.25
CA LEU A 102 -24.63 -2.56 1.50
C LEU A 102 -23.18 -3.04 1.29
N GLU A 103 -22.97 -4.04 0.45
CA GLU A 103 -21.62 -4.51 0.10
C GLU A 103 -20.78 -3.41 -0.58
N ARG A 104 -21.38 -2.64 -1.50
CA ARG A 104 -20.70 -1.50 -2.15
C ARG A 104 -20.42 -0.37 -1.17
N PHE A 105 -21.41 -0.01 -0.35
CA PHE A 105 -21.30 1.05 0.64
C PHE A 105 -20.22 0.74 1.67
N ASN A 106 -20.28 -0.44 2.30
CA ASN A 106 -19.32 -0.86 3.32
C ASN A 106 -17.90 -0.95 2.77
N LYS A 107 -17.73 -1.47 1.54
CA LYS A 107 -16.41 -1.51 0.89
C LYS A 107 -15.84 -0.11 0.70
N ALA A 108 -16.66 0.87 0.32
CA ALA A 108 -16.20 2.23 0.17
C ALA A 108 -15.94 2.90 1.53
N ALA A 109 -16.76 2.61 2.55
CA ALA A 109 -16.64 3.19 3.89
C ALA A 109 -15.31 2.86 4.57
N VAL A 110 -14.81 1.63 4.40
CA VAL A 110 -13.48 1.21 4.91
C VAL A 110 -12.33 1.99 4.27
N GLU A 111 -12.53 2.55 3.08
CA GLU A 111 -11.50 3.29 2.33
C GLU A 111 -11.57 4.82 2.55
N VAL A 112 -12.56 5.32 3.32
CA VAL A 112 -12.65 6.73 3.70
C VAL A 112 -11.80 6.96 4.95
N LYS A 113 -10.88 7.93 4.87
CA LYS A 113 -10.14 8.38 6.06
C LYS A 113 -11.08 9.27 6.88
N THR A 114 -11.42 8.86 8.10
CA THR A 114 -12.01 9.77 9.08
C THR A 114 -10.88 10.63 9.65
N ASP A 115 -11.01 11.95 9.56
CA ASP A 115 -10.17 12.82 10.39
C ASP A 115 -10.78 12.77 11.79
N ASP A 116 -10.23 11.94 12.68
CA ASP A 116 -10.69 11.81 14.07
C ASP A 116 -10.36 13.06 14.92
N ARG A 117 -9.98 14.18 14.29
CA ARG A 117 -9.77 15.49 14.92
C ARG A 117 -11.04 16.34 14.87
N MET A 118 -11.97 16.07 15.78
CA MET A 118 -12.91 17.08 16.29
C MET A 118 -12.69 17.28 17.79
#